data_AF-A0A843L727-F1
#
_entry.id   AF-A0A843L727-F1
#
_cell.length_a   1.000
_cell.length_b   1.000
_cell.length_c   1.000
_cell.angle_alpha   90.00
_cell.angle_beta   90.00
_cell.angle_gamma   90.00
#
_symmetry.space_group_name_H-M   'P 1'
#
loop_
_entity.id
_entity.type
_entity.pdbx_description
1 polymer ?
#
loop_
_entity_poly.entity_id
_entity_poly.type
_entity_poly.pdbx_seq_one_letter_code
_entity_poly.pdbx_strand_id
1 'polypeptide(L)'
;TMVMVANILAASGRPLSELIRPLDRYPSTGEVNLRVSDPEQVFAALAARYRDAGLDHLDGLTVGYPAWWFNIRRSHTEPVVRLNLEADTEGLMHEKAREVLGVIREADPGVREV
;
A
#
# COMPACT_ATOMS: atom_id res chain seq x y z
N THR A 1 18.17 -13.98 -5.51
CA THR A 1 18.21 -13.55 -6.93
C THR A 1 17.65 -14.65 -7.82
N MET A 2 17.37 -14.38 -9.10
CA MET A 2 16.61 -15.27 -10.01
C MET A 2 17.14 -16.72 -10.09
N VAL A 3 18.47 -16.92 -10.01
CA VAL A 3 19.08 -18.26 -9.97
C VAL A 3 18.59 -19.09 -8.77
N MET A 4 18.38 -18.47 -7.60
CA MET A 4 17.83 -19.19 -6.44
C MET A 4 16.38 -19.61 -6.65
N VAL A 5 15.57 -18.75 -7.28
CA VAL A 5 14.17 -19.08 -7.62
C VAL A 5 14.15 -20.26 -8.60
N ALA A 6 15.00 -20.24 -9.64
CA ALA A 6 15.14 -21.34 -10.57
C ALA A 6 15.60 -22.64 -9.88
N ASN A 7 16.56 -22.55 -8.95
CA ASN A 7 17.03 -23.70 -8.18
C ASN A 7 15.91 -24.28 -7.29
N ILE A 8 15.13 -23.44 -6.61
CA ILE A 8 13.98 -23.86 -5.78
C ILE A 8 12.91 -24.52 -6.65
N LEU A 9 12.59 -23.93 -7.82
CA LEU A 9 11.64 -24.51 -8.76
C LEU A 9 12.09 -25.88 -9.26
N ALA A 10 13.33 -25.97 -9.74
CA ALA A 10 13.91 -27.22 -10.22
C ALA A 10 13.96 -28.29 -9.12
N ALA A 11 14.32 -27.93 -7.89
CA ALA A 11 14.38 -28.86 -6.76
C ALA A 11 12.99 -29.29 -6.25
N SER A 12 11.99 -28.40 -6.30
CA SER A 12 10.63 -28.69 -5.82
C SER A 12 9.81 -29.54 -6.78
N GLY A 13 10.07 -29.45 -8.09
CA GLY A 13 9.25 -30.08 -9.13
C GLY A 13 7.81 -29.54 -9.23
N ARG A 14 7.48 -28.45 -8.51
CA ARG A 14 6.14 -27.85 -8.43
C ARG A 14 6.08 -26.56 -9.23
N PRO A 15 4.89 -26.18 -9.74
CA PRO A 15 4.73 -24.89 -10.40
C PRO A 15 4.91 -23.74 -9.40
N LEU A 16 5.45 -22.61 -9.87
CA LEU A 16 5.69 -21.43 -9.04
C LEU A 16 4.43 -20.93 -8.32
N SER A 17 3.28 -21.01 -8.97
CA SER A 17 1.98 -20.63 -8.39
C SER A 17 1.64 -21.40 -7.12
N GLU A 18 2.02 -22.68 -7.04
CA GLU A 18 1.82 -23.49 -5.84
C GLU A 18 2.78 -23.15 -4.70
N LEU A 19 3.99 -22.71 -5.03
CA LEU A 19 4.99 -22.29 -4.04
C LEU A 19 4.66 -20.91 -3.45
N ILE A 20 4.09 -20.02 -4.25
CA ILE A 20 3.68 -18.67 -3.83
C ILE A 20 2.37 -18.69 -3.04
N ARG A 21 1.40 -19.55 -3.38
CA ARG A 21 0.08 -19.58 -2.72
C ARG A 21 0.09 -19.50 -1.19
N PRO A 22 0.95 -20.22 -0.43
CA PRO A 22 0.97 -20.09 1.04
C PRO A 22 1.59 -18.77 1.55
N LEU A 23 2.30 -18.03 0.69
CA LEU A 23 2.91 -16.73 0.99
C LEU A 23 1.97 -15.56 0.66
N ASP A 24 1.03 -15.78 -0.28
CA ASP A 24 0.00 -14.83 -0.69
C ASP A 24 -1.14 -14.79 0.35
N ARG A 25 -0.85 -14.22 1.52
CA ARG A 25 -1.69 -14.30 2.72
C ARG A 25 -2.62 -13.10 2.91
N TYR A 26 -2.19 -11.92 2.50
CA TYR A 26 -2.88 -10.66 2.82
C TYR A 26 -3.46 -10.05 1.55
N PRO A 27 -4.80 -9.85 1.48
CA PRO A 27 -5.40 -9.03 0.44
C PRO A 27 -4.77 -7.64 0.40
N SER A 28 -4.38 -7.20 -0.79
CA SER A 28 -3.82 -5.88 -1.03
C SER A 28 -4.63 -5.10 -2.07
N THR A 29 -4.55 -3.79 -2.02
CA THR A 29 -5.08 -2.91 -3.08
C THR A 29 -4.26 -2.98 -4.37
N GLY A 30 -3.07 -3.59 -4.34
CA GLY A 30 -2.00 -3.26 -5.27
C GLY A 30 -1.52 -1.81 -5.10
N GLU A 31 -0.74 -1.33 -6.08
CA GLU A 31 -0.27 0.05 -6.12
C GLU A 31 -1.35 0.96 -6.74
N VAL A 32 -1.89 1.87 -5.94
CA VAL A 32 -2.81 2.92 -6.41
C VAL A 32 -2.01 4.19 -6.64
N ASN A 33 -1.98 4.66 -7.89
CA ASN A 33 -1.29 5.89 -8.27
C ASN A 33 -2.27 7.06 -8.25
N LEU A 34 -1.91 8.14 -7.56
CA LEU A 34 -2.74 9.34 -7.40
C LEU A 34 -1.95 10.57 -7.83
N ARG A 35 -2.56 11.41 -8.68
CA ARG A 35 -2.10 12.80 -8.87
C ARG A 35 -2.73 13.67 -7.80
N VAL A 36 -1.89 14.20 -6.91
CA VAL A 36 -2.25 15.16 -5.88
C VAL A 36 -1.60 16.51 -6.18
N SER A 37 -2.29 17.60 -5.86
CA SER A 37 -1.84 18.98 -6.02
C SER A 37 -0.84 19.37 -4.94
N ASP A 38 -1.07 18.94 -3.70
CA ASP A 38 -0.20 19.17 -2.54
C ASP A 38 -0.02 17.87 -1.74
N PRO A 39 1.05 17.10 -2.02
CA PRO A 39 1.28 15.88 -1.26
C PRO A 39 1.67 16.11 0.20
N GLU A 40 2.27 17.25 0.58
CA GLU A 40 2.58 17.50 2.00
C GLU A 40 1.29 17.65 2.81
N GLN A 41 0.32 18.39 2.27
CA GLN A 41 -0.99 18.57 2.90
C GLN A 41 -1.70 17.23 3.10
N VAL A 42 -1.69 16.36 2.08
CA VAL A 42 -2.27 15.02 2.17
C VAL A 42 -1.58 14.18 3.26
N PHE A 43 -0.25 14.20 3.32
CA PHE A 43 0.50 13.40 4.30
C PHE A 43 0.24 13.91 5.72
N ALA A 44 0.19 15.23 5.93
CA ALA A 44 -0.14 15.82 7.22
C ALA A 44 -1.57 15.47 7.66
N ALA A 45 -2.55 15.50 6.75
CA ALA A 45 -3.92 15.12 7.04
C ALA A 45 -4.05 13.65 7.45
N LEU A 46 -3.35 12.74 6.73
CA LEU A 46 -3.31 11.32 7.06
C LEU A 46 -2.63 11.06 8.41
N ALA A 47 -1.46 11.68 8.66
CA ALA A 47 -0.76 11.54 9.93
C ALA A 47 -1.61 12.04 11.11
N ALA A 48 -2.34 13.14 10.95
CA ALA A 48 -3.24 13.65 11.97
C ALA A 48 -4.45 12.71 12.20
N ARG A 49 -5.02 12.14 11.13
CA ARG A 49 -6.19 11.25 11.19
C ARG A 49 -5.90 9.90 11.83
N TYR A 50 -4.66 9.39 11.68
CA TYR A 50 -4.23 8.10 12.18
C TYR A 50 -3.16 8.19 13.28
N ARG A 51 -3.18 9.27 14.07
CA ARG A 51 -2.22 9.53 15.16
C ARG A 51 -2.17 8.46 16.26
N ASP A 52 -3.19 7.61 16.32
CA ASP A 52 -3.32 6.47 17.24
C ASP A 52 -2.68 5.18 16.72
N ALA A 53 -2.19 5.18 15.48
CA ALA A 53 -1.45 4.08 14.87
C ALA A 53 0.06 4.17 15.12
N GLY A 54 0.79 3.11 14.74
CA GLY A 54 2.23 3.21 14.53
C GLY A 54 2.51 4.02 13.26
N LEU A 55 3.28 5.12 13.38
CA LEU A 55 3.67 5.96 12.26
C LEU A 55 5.17 5.80 11.96
N ASP A 56 5.50 5.65 10.69
CA ASP A 56 6.88 5.65 10.17
C ASP A 56 6.97 6.58 8.95
N HIS A 57 8.07 7.34 8.87
CA HIS A 57 8.31 8.36 7.86
C HIS A 57 9.53 8.06 6.96
N LEU A 58 10.07 6.84 6.99
CA LEU A 58 11.29 6.47 6.25
C LEU A 58 11.14 6.58 4.72
N ASP A 59 10.02 6.11 4.15
CA ASP A 59 9.69 6.21 2.71
C ASP A 59 8.25 6.72 2.56
N GLY A 60 8.06 8.03 2.78
CA GLY A 60 6.75 8.67 2.79
C GLY A 60 6.08 8.62 4.16
N LEU A 61 4.88 8.07 4.24
CA LEU A 61 4.13 7.84 5.46
C LEU A 61 3.59 6.41 5.46
N THR A 62 4.07 5.61 6.39
CA THR A 62 3.50 4.30 6.71
C THR A 62 2.68 4.41 7.99
N VAL A 63 1.46 3.88 7.95
CA VAL A 63 0.53 3.81 9.08
C VAL A 63 0.20 2.34 9.33
N GLY A 64 0.50 1.85 10.53
CA GLY A 64 0.35 0.45 10.89
C GLY A 64 -0.62 0.23 12.05
N TYR A 65 -1.61 -0.63 11.82
CA TYR A 65 -2.46 -1.25 12.84
C TYR A 65 -2.21 -2.77 12.87
N PRO A 66 -2.62 -3.48 13.93
CA PRO A 66 -2.41 -4.92 14.02
C PRO A 66 -3.00 -5.75 12.86
N ALA A 67 -4.11 -5.30 12.28
CA ALA A 67 -4.86 -6.05 11.26
C ALA A 67 -4.77 -5.47 9.84
N TRP A 68 -4.15 -4.30 9.69
CA TRP A 68 -4.02 -3.62 8.38
C TRP A 68 -2.98 -2.51 8.45
N TRP A 69 -2.44 -2.14 7.30
CA TRP A 69 -1.49 -1.05 7.19
C TRP A 69 -1.60 -0.40 5.82
N PHE A 70 -1.10 0.82 5.69
CA PHE A 70 -0.86 1.41 4.38
C PHE A 70 0.46 2.18 4.35
N ASN A 71 1.04 2.31 3.16
CA ASN A 71 2.13 3.22 2.86
C ASN A 71 1.69 4.17 1.75
N ILE A 72 1.87 5.46 1.98
CA ILE A 72 1.75 6.49 0.95
C ILE A 72 3.07 7.20 0.77
N ARG A 73 3.54 7.32 -0.48
CA ARG A 73 4.84 7.93 -0.79
C ARG A 73 4.83 8.69 -2.10
N ARG A 74 5.76 9.62 -2.25
CA ARG A 74 5.97 10.32 -3.53
C ARG A 74 6.72 9.41 -4.49
N SER A 75 6.31 9.39 -5.75
CA SER A 75 7.15 8.82 -6.80
C SER A 75 8.35 9.74 -7.03
N HIS A 76 9.54 9.14 -7.13
CA HIS A 76 10.77 9.88 -7.44
C HIS A 76 10.89 10.22 -8.92
N THR A 77 10.19 9.51 -9.80
CA THR A 77 10.34 9.62 -11.26
C THR A 77 9.10 10.17 -11.97
N GLU A 78 7.96 10.19 -11.29
CA GLU A 78 6.68 10.59 -11.86
C GLU A 78 5.96 11.55 -10.90
N PRO A 79 5.14 12.50 -11.39
CA PRO A 79 4.41 13.45 -10.54
C PRO A 79 3.15 12.81 -9.95
N VAL A 80 3.31 11.72 -9.19
CA VAL A 80 2.25 10.97 -8.52
C VAL A 80 2.65 10.60 -7.09
N VAL A 81 1.67 10.39 -6.23
CA VAL A 81 1.82 9.65 -4.97
C VAL A 81 1.29 8.23 -5.14
N ARG A 82 1.98 7.28 -4.52
CA ARG A 82 1.68 5.86 -4.57
C ARG A 82 1.14 5.43 -3.22
N LEU A 83 -0.01 4.76 -3.23
CA LEU A 83 -0.64 4.18 -2.06
C LEU A 83 -0.64 2.65 -2.22
N ASN A 84 -0.11 1.95 -1.22
CA ASN A 84 -0.28 0.51 -1.04
C ASN A 84 -0.97 0.26 0.30
N LEU A 85 -1.97 -0.63 0.33
CA LEU A 85 -2.67 -1.01 1.54
C LEU A 85 -2.88 -2.51 1.56
N GLU A 86 -2.61 -3.13 2.70
CA GLU A 86 -2.92 -4.54 2.95
C GLU A 86 -3.74 -4.68 4.23
N ALA A 87 -4.52 -5.74 4.31
CA ALA A 87 -5.27 -6.09 5.52
C ALA A 87 -5.40 -7.61 5.68
N ASP A 88 -5.82 -8.04 6.87
CA ASP A 88 -6.07 -9.46 7.18
C ASP A 88 -7.22 -10.07 6.37
N THR A 89 -8.14 -9.23 5.85
CA THR A 89 -9.32 -9.70 5.09
C THR A 89 -9.65 -8.75 3.94
N GLU A 90 -10.27 -9.26 2.88
CA GLU A 90 -10.71 -8.44 1.74
C GLU A 90 -11.74 -7.38 2.16
N GLY A 91 -12.63 -7.71 3.10
CA GLY A 91 -13.62 -6.76 3.61
C GLY A 91 -12.96 -5.57 4.29
N LEU A 92 -11.98 -5.82 5.17
CA LEU A 92 -11.23 -4.77 5.85
C LEU A 92 -10.37 -3.97 4.86
N MET A 93 -9.73 -4.64 3.90
CA MET A 93 -8.95 -3.98 2.86
C MET A 93 -9.81 -2.98 2.05
N HIS A 94 -10.99 -3.38 1.58
CA HIS A 94 -11.89 -2.49 0.84
C HIS A 94 -12.50 -1.38 1.71
N GLU A 95 -12.79 -1.65 2.99
CA GLU A 95 -13.24 -0.63 3.94
C GLU A 95 -12.17 0.45 4.12
N LYS A 96 -10.95 0.04 4.44
CA LYS A 96 -9.85 0.97 4.74
C LYS A 96 -9.31 1.65 3.51
N ALA A 97 -9.30 1.00 2.35
CA ALA A 97 -9.00 1.67 1.08
C ALA A 97 -9.98 2.82 0.80
N ARG A 98 -11.29 2.60 0.99
CA ARG A 98 -12.30 3.67 0.83
C ARG A 98 -12.13 4.78 1.86
N GLU A 99 -11.84 4.43 3.11
CA GLU A 99 -11.58 5.41 4.19
C GLU A 99 -10.36 6.29 3.87
N VAL A 100 -9.20 5.68 3.57
CA VAL A 100 -7.96 6.39 3.24
C VAL A 100 -8.13 7.27 2.00
N LEU A 101 -8.72 6.74 0.91
CA LEU A 101 -8.99 7.53 -0.29
C LEU A 101 -9.99 8.68 -0.03
N GLY A 102 -10.93 8.50 0.90
CA GLY A 102 -11.82 9.55 1.37
C GLY A 102 -11.06 10.70 2.01
N VAL A 103 -10.16 10.40 2.97
CA VAL A 103 -9.32 11.41 3.63
C VAL A 103 -8.43 12.16 2.63
N ILE A 104 -7.88 11.45 1.65
CA ILE A 104 -7.06 12.07 0.59
C ILE A 104 -7.92 13.05 -0.25
N ARG A 105 -9.14 12.67 -0.63
CA ARG A 105 -10.06 13.55 -1.39
C ARG A 105 -10.54 14.75 -0.59
N GLU A 106 -10.71 14.60 0.73
CA GLU A 106 -11.05 15.71 1.61
C GLU A 106 -9.89 16.71 1.76
N ALA A 107 -8.66 16.19 1.85
CA ALA A 107 -7.45 17.01 1.93
C ALA A 107 -7.11 17.69 0.59
N ASP A 108 -7.30 16.97 -0.52
CA ASP A 108 -7.10 17.46 -1.89
C ASP A 108 -8.29 17.08 -2.79
N PRO A 109 -9.30 17.95 -2.92
CA PRO A 109 -10.46 17.73 -3.78
C PRO A 109 -10.12 17.56 -5.28
N GLY A 110 -8.92 17.95 -5.69
CA GLY A 110 -8.43 17.82 -7.06
C GLY A 110 -7.81 16.46 -7.40
N VAL A 111 -7.69 15.55 -6.42
CA VAL A 111 -7.02 14.27 -6.59
C VAL A 111 -7.64 13.41 -7.69
N ARG A 112 -6.78 12.75 -8.48
CA ARG A 112 -7.20 11.79 -9.52
C ARG A 112 -6.36 10.53 -9.45
N GLU A 113 -7.02 9.38 -9.54
CA GLU A 113 -6.35 8.11 -9.77
C GLU A 113 -5.86 8.04 -11.22
N VAL A 114 -4.66 7.49 -11.43
CA VAL A 114 -3.98 7.40 -12.74
C VAL A 114 -3.45 6.01 -13.03
#